data_AF-A0A165Q7L3-F1
#
_entry.id   AF-A0A165Q7L3-F1
#
_cell.length_a   1.000
_cell.length_b   1.000
_cell.length_c   1.000
_cell.angle_alpha   90.00
_cell.angle_beta   90.00
_cell.angle_gamma   90.00
#
_symmetry.space_group_name_H-M   'P 1'
#
loop_
_entity.id
_entity.type
_entity.pdbx_description
1 polymer ?
#
loop_
_entity_poly.entity_id
_entity_poly.type
_entity_poly.pdbx_seq_one_letter_code
_entity_poly.pdbx_strand_id
1 'polypeptide(L)'
;MPPHPIWPKRTLWGTIRHYWFHYVRLPWGDVVAQFVRLEICPHPWRLAMTLLWPIPWHLPLEPHPSVAELLADPDYIERRKETDVNYTLLRQLWPFIWRDTPLRTLYRIYDCVVTNDDNEMMEEGHYWFHIQPHWRVHDIPDPKDPDPQRYALLAAIAESLASAFNRKIKLGLRRGIHQFHKPWLIGSFHDDPNPPYESAPPWTASVGPVEETLCLVPPRPVVPTNPFHKRNMFAGVQQLGNI
;
A
#
# COMPACT_ATOMS: atom_id res chain seq x y z
N MET A 1 38.39 -26.89 18.09
CA MET A 1 37.70 -25.61 17.84
C MET A 1 38.44 -24.87 16.75
N PRO A 2 37.81 -24.49 15.63
CA PRO A 2 38.45 -23.60 14.67
C PRO A 2 38.52 -22.17 15.27
N PRO A 3 39.58 -21.40 15.00
CA PRO A 3 39.69 -20.03 15.48
C PRO A 3 38.65 -19.13 14.82
N HIS A 4 38.05 -18.23 15.60
CA HIS A 4 37.14 -17.20 15.08
C HIS A 4 37.88 -16.29 14.08
N PRO A 5 37.22 -15.90 12.97
CA PRO A 5 37.82 -14.98 12.02
C PRO A 5 38.02 -13.61 12.69
N ILE A 6 39.27 -13.17 12.76
CA ILE A 6 39.62 -11.82 13.19
C ILE A 6 39.27 -10.87 12.03
N TRP A 7 38.13 -10.20 12.14
CA TRP A 7 37.75 -9.16 11.19
C TRP A 7 38.78 -8.03 11.28
N PRO A 8 39.39 -7.61 10.16
CA PRO A 8 40.37 -6.52 10.19
C PRO A 8 39.67 -5.24 10.66
N LYS A 9 40.26 -4.56 11.66
CA LYS A 9 39.77 -3.26 12.14
C LYS A 9 39.72 -2.30 10.95
N ARG A 10 38.52 -1.82 10.59
CA ARG A 10 38.34 -0.84 9.50
C ARG A 10 39.27 0.34 9.75
N THR A 11 40.09 0.69 8.76
CA THR A 11 40.95 1.87 8.83
C THR A 11 40.10 3.13 8.97
N LEU A 12 40.64 4.17 9.60
CA LEU A 12 39.98 5.48 9.68
C LEU A 12 39.55 5.97 8.28
N TRP A 13 40.41 5.76 7.28
CA TRP A 13 40.11 6.01 5.87
C TRP A 13 39.02 5.12 5.28
N GLY A 14 38.96 3.84 5.63
CA GLY A 14 37.86 2.95 5.25
C GLY A 14 36.53 3.37 5.88
N THR A 15 36.57 3.90 7.10
CA THR A 15 35.40 4.42 7.82
C THR A 15 34.95 5.75 7.24
N ILE A 16 35.88 6.66 6.94
CA ILE A 16 35.60 7.94 6.25
C ILE A 16 35.11 7.69 4.83
N ARG A 17 35.70 6.76 4.07
CA ARG A 17 35.23 6.42 2.71
C ARG A 17 33.87 5.75 2.74
N HIS A 18 33.63 4.84 3.68
CA HIS A 18 32.31 4.25 3.91
C HIS A 18 31.30 5.33 4.31
N TYR A 19 31.68 6.25 5.20
CA TYR A 19 30.83 7.37 5.61
C TYR A 19 30.55 8.33 4.43
N TRP A 20 31.56 8.66 3.64
CA TRP A 20 31.42 9.55 2.48
C TRP A 20 30.61 8.89 1.36
N PHE A 21 30.80 7.59 1.12
CA PHE A 21 30.02 6.82 0.16
C PHE A 21 28.56 6.64 0.60
N HIS A 22 28.31 6.37 1.90
CA HIS A 22 26.96 6.12 2.44
C HIS A 22 26.19 7.39 2.84
N TYR A 23 26.87 8.50 3.15
CA TYR A 23 26.22 9.69 3.71
C TYR A 23 26.48 10.98 2.91
N VAL A 24 27.47 11.02 2.01
CA VAL A 24 27.81 12.26 1.25
C VAL A 24 27.58 12.13 -0.26
N ARG A 25 27.80 10.95 -0.85
CA ARG A 25 27.59 10.71 -2.31
C ARG A 25 26.14 10.33 -2.67
N LEU A 26 25.37 9.83 -1.72
CA LEU A 26 23.99 9.33 -1.92
C LEU A 26 22.88 10.38 -2.16
N PRO A 27 22.92 11.62 -1.64
CA PRO A 27 21.83 12.56 -1.90
C PRO A 27 21.64 12.82 -3.40
N TRP A 28 22.75 12.96 -4.13
CA TRP A 28 22.70 13.22 -5.57
C TRP A 28 22.27 11.99 -6.37
N GLY A 29 22.65 10.78 -5.95
CA GLY A 29 22.22 9.54 -6.63
C GLY A 29 20.72 9.33 -6.53
N ASP A 30 20.14 9.52 -5.34
CA ASP A 30 18.70 9.39 -5.14
C ASP A 30 17.93 10.48 -5.88
N VAL A 31 18.42 11.73 -5.84
CA VAL A 31 17.82 12.85 -6.59
C VAL A 31 17.87 12.61 -8.10
N VAL A 32 19.02 12.17 -8.65
CA VAL A 32 19.13 11.81 -10.07
C VAL A 32 18.19 10.66 -10.42
N ALA A 33 18.04 9.66 -9.54
CA ALA A 33 17.08 8.58 -9.74
C ALA A 33 15.63 9.07 -9.78
N GLN A 34 15.25 10.10 -8.98
CA GLN A 34 13.93 10.73 -9.07
C GLN A 34 13.69 11.35 -10.47
N PHE A 35 14.68 12.06 -11.02
CA PHE A 35 14.57 12.66 -12.36
C PHE A 35 14.49 11.60 -13.46
N VAL A 36 15.35 10.58 -13.42
CA VAL A 36 15.33 9.49 -14.42
C VAL A 36 13.99 8.75 -14.39
N ARG A 37 13.45 8.44 -13.20
CA ARG A 37 12.13 7.80 -13.08
C ARG A 37 11.03 8.70 -13.67
N LEU A 38 11.06 9.99 -13.37
CA LEU A 38 10.09 10.96 -13.88
C LEU A 38 10.12 11.03 -15.41
N GLU A 39 11.30 11.00 -16.03
CA GLU A 39 11.46 11.02 -17.50
C GLU A 39 10.86 9.79 -18.19
N ILE A 40 10.83 8.64 -17.51
CA ILE A 40 10.26 7.38 -18.03
C ILE A 40 8.73 7.35 -17.89
N CYS A 41 8.15 8.13 -16.97
CA CYS A 41 6.71 8.16 -16.77
C CYS A 41 5.96 8.69 -18.01
N PRO A 42 4.72 8.21 -18.24
CA PRO A 42 3.83 8.80 -19.22
C PRO A 42 3.65 10.31 -18.95
N HIS A 43 3.82 11.14 -19.97
CA HIS A 43 3.66 12.60 -19.89
C HIS A 43 4.51 13.26 -18.78
N PRO A 44 5.84 13.16 -18.83
CA PRO A 44 6.74 13.51 -17.72
C PRO A 44 6.60 14.98 -17.29
N TRP A 45 6.43 15.90 -18.24
CA TRP A 45 6.25 17.32 -17.95
C TRP A 45 4.93 17.63 -17.24
N ARG A 46 3.83 16.99 -17.66
CA ARG A 46 2.52 17.15 -17.01
C ARG A 46 2.57 16.59 -15.59
N LEU A 47 3.22 15.44 -15.42
CA LEU A 47 3.40 14.82 -14.11
C LEU A 47 4.26 15.70 -13.21
N ALA A 48 5.39 16.21 -13.70
CA ALA A 48 6.26 17.13 -12.96
C ALA A 48 5.50 18.37 -12.49
N MET A 49 4.76 19.02 -13.39
CA MET A 49 3.94 20.18 -13.03
C MET A 49 2.91 19.82 -11.98
N THR A 50 2.21 18.68 -12.13
CA THR A 50 1.21 18.22 -11.16
C THR A 50 1.84 17.99 -9.79
N LEU A 51 3.00 17.31 -9.74
CA LEU A 51 3.70 16.93 -8.50
C LEU A 51 4.41 18.10 -7.81
N LEU A 52 4.86 19.11 -8.56
CA LEU A 52 5.50 20.30 -8.01
C LEU A 52 4.51 21.41 -7.66
N TRP A 53 3.31 21.40 -8.25
CA TRP A 53 2.29 22.39 -7.97
C TRP A 53 1.65 22.18 -6.59
N PRO A 54 1.78 23.12 -5.64
CA PRO A 54 1.51 22.87 -4.22
C PRO A 54 0.03 22.88 -3.82
N ILE A 55 -0.90 23.27 -4.71
CA ILE A 55 -2.33 23.46 -4.37
C ILE A 55 -3.22 22.68 -5.34
N PRO A 56 -4.01 21.69 -4.89
CA PRO A 56 -4.08 21.18 -3.51
C PRO A 56 -2.81 20.43 -3.12
N TRP A 57 -2.44 20.46 -1.83
CA TRP A 57 -1.24 19.74 -1.35
C TRP A 57 -1.38 18.24 -1.55
N HIS A 58 -2.50 17.65 -1.12
CA HIS A 58 -2.80 16.26 -1.42
C HIS A 58 -3.37 16.11 -2.83
N LEU A 59 -2.97 15.04 -3.50
CA LEU A 59 -3.50 14.72 -4.82
C LEU A 59 -4.99 14.39 -4.69
N PRO A 60 -5.84 14.93 -5.58
CA PRO A 60 -7.27 14.67 -5.54
C PRO A 60 -7.55 13.19 -5.85
N LEU A 61 -8.68 12.70 -5.34
CA LEU A 61 -9.19 11.40 -5.74
C LEU A 61 -9.62 11.46 -7.22
N GLU A 62 -9.08 10.56 -8.03
CA GLU A 62 -9.48 10.41 -9.43
C GLU A 62 -10.89 9.82 -9.51
N PRO A 63 -11.68 10.12 -10.57
CA PRO A 63 -12.87 9.35 -10.86
C PRO A 63 -12.49 7.87 -10.99
N HIS A 64 -13.10 7.01 -10.18
CA HIS A 64 -12.88 5.58 -10.26
C HIS A 64 -14.06 4.91 -10.98
N PRO A 65 -13.79 3.91 -11.83
CA PRO A 65 -14.84 3.14 -12.48
C PRO A 65 -15.73 2.44 -11.46
N SER A 66 -16.96 2.14 -11.88
CA SER A 66 -17.89 1.27 -11.16
C SER A 66 -17.42 -0.19 -11.22
N VAL A 67 -18.03 -1.03 -10.39
CA VAL A 67 -17.73 -2.47 -10.38
C VAL A 67 -18.00 -3.10 -11.74
N ALA A 68 -19.10 -2.73 -12.40
CA ALA A 68 -19.47 -3.27 -13.71
C ALA A 68 -18.47 -2.85 -14.81
N GLU A 69 -18.00 -1.62 -14.78
CA GLU A 69 -17.01 -1.12 -15.75
C GLU A 69 -15.67 -1.84 -15.60
N LEU A 70 -15.21 -2.06 -14.37
CA LEU A 70 -13.98 -2.83 -14.10
C LEU A 70 -14.09 -4.29 -14.55
N LEU A 71 -15.23 -4.94 -14.29
CA LEU A 71 -15.44 -6.32 -14.72
C LEU A 71 -15.53 -6.45 -16.24
N ALA A 72 -15.95 -5.40 -16.95
CA ALA A 72 -15.97 -5.36 -18.40
C ALA A 72 -14.58 -5.12 -19.03
N ASP A 73 -13.58 -4.78 -18.22
CA ASP A 73 -12.27 -4.32 -18.67
C ASP A 73 -11.13 -5.04 -17.93
N PRO A 74 -10.80 -6.29 -18.33
CA PRO A 74 -9.83 -7.12 -17.61
C PRO A 74 -8.41 -6.54 -17.60
N ASP A 75 -8.05 -5.75 -18.61
CA ASP A 75 -6.70 -5.18 -18.75
C ASP A 75 -6.56 -3.81 -18.07
N TYR A 76 -7.59 -3.35 -17.34
CA TYR A 76 -7.61 -2.02 -16.70
C TYR A 76 -6.38 -1.77 -15.82
N ILE A 77 -6.06 -2.72 -14.93
CA ILE A 77 -4.93 -2.60 -13.99
C ILE A 77 -3.60 -2.54 -14.75
N GLU A 78 -3.42 -3.41 -15.74
CA GLU A 78 -2.18 -3.46 -16.53
C GLU A 78 -1.96 -2.15 -17.31
N ARG A 79 -2.99 -1.62 -17.97
CA ARG A 79 -2.90 -0.32 -18.66
C ARG A 79 -2.60 0.83 -17.69
N ARG A 80 -3.20 0.83 -16.50
CA ARG A 80 -2.93 1.85 -15.48
C ARG A 80 -1.48 1.77 -14.95
N LYS A 81 -0.95 0.56 -14.81
CA LYS A 81 0.42 0.27 -14.33
C LYS A 81 1.51 0.57 -15.33
N GLU A 82 1.24 0.47 -16.64
CA GLU A 82 2.29 0.58 -17.66
C GLU A 82 2.13 1.80 -18.55
N THR A 83 0.91 2.09 -19.00
CA THR A 83 0.66 3.02 -20.12
C THR A 83 0.13 4.37 -19.67
N ASP A 84 -0.87 4.41 -18.79
CA ASP A 84 -1.59 5.66 -18.53
C ASP A 84 -0.89 6.53 -17.48
N VAL A 85 -0.57 5.93 -16.33
CA VAL A 85 -0.04 6.66 -15.16
C VAL A 85 1.31 6.12 -14.73
N ASN A 86 1.58 4.84 -15.00
CA ASN A 86 2.74 4.10 -14.51
C ASN A 86 2.87 4.13 -12.98
N TYR A 87 1.86 3.58 -12.30
CA TYR A 87 1.80 3.57 -10.84
C TYR A 87 3.01 2.90 -10.18
N THR A 88 3.61 1.90 -10.83
CA THR A 88 4.83 1.24 -10.36
C THR A 88 5.98 2.23 -10.15
N LEU A 89 6.23 3.11 -11.12
CA LEU A 89 7.24 4.16 -10.99
C LEU A 89 6.78 5.29 -10.09
N LEU A 90 5.49 5.64 -10.16
CA LEU A 90 4.91 6.73 -9.39
C LEU A 90 5.06 6.52 -7.87
N ARG A 91 4.86 5.28 -7.39
CA ARG A 91 5.08 4.87 -5.99
C ARG A 91 6.54 4.96 -5.52
N GLN A 92 7.48 5.24 -6.43
CA GLN A 92 8.90 5.46 -6.13
C GLN A 92 9.30 6.94 -6.18
N LEU A 93 8.40 7.82 -6.64
CA LEU A 93 8.64 9.26 -6.71
C LEU A 93 8.33 9.92 -5.37
N TRP A 94 9.33 10.55 -4.73
CA TRP A 94 9.13 11.22 -3.44
C TRP A 94 8.02 12.29 -3.46
N PRO A 95 7.93 13.16 -4.48
CA PRO A 95 6.84 14.13 -4.53
C PRO A 95 5.45 13.48 -4.61
N PHE A 96 5.33 12.31 -5.23
CA PHE A 96 4.08 11.56 -5.24
C PHE A 96 3.80 10.96 -3.86
N ILE A 97 4.77 10.24 -3.29
CA ILE A 97 4.67 9.61 -1.96
C ILE A 97 4.20 10.63 -0.91
N TRP A 98 4.76 11.83 -0.90
CA TRP A 98 4.41 12.86 0.09
C TRP A 98 3.02 13.46 -0.08
N ARG A 99 2.43 13.34 -1.28
CA ARG A 99 1.17 13.98 -1.64
C ARG A 99 0.03 12.98 -1.82
N ASP A 100 0.34 11.71 -1.94
CA ASP A 100 -0.67 10.66 -2.01
C ASP A 100 -1.45 10.56 -0.69
N THR A 101 -2.55 9.79 -0.70
CA THR A 101 -3.44 9.67 0.46
C THR A 101 -3.85 8.23 0.71
N PRO A 102 -4.19 7.88 1.98
CA PRO A 102 -4.74 6.57 2.28
C PRO A 102 -6.05 6.31 1.53
N LEU A 103 -6.86 7.35 1.28
CA LEU A 103 -8.09 7.21 0.50
C LEU A 103 -7.80 6.79 -0.94
N ARG A 104 -6.88 7.45 -1.65
CA ARG A 104 -6.52 7.06 -3.03
C ARG A 104 -5.99 5.63 -3.09
N THR A 105 -5.17 5.24 -2.12
CA THR A 105 -4.64 3.87 -2.02
C THR A 105 -5.75 2.85 -1.80
N LEU A 106 -6.76 3.18 -0.96
CA LEU A 106 -7.92 2.32 -0.76
C LEU A 106 -8.68 2.06 -2.07
N TYR A 107 -8.83 3.08 -2.91
CA TYR A 107 -9.46 2.91 -4.24
C TYR A 107 -8.60 2.09 -5.20
N ARG A 108 -7.27 2.22 -5.17
CA ARG A 108 -6.40 1.34 -5.98
C ARG A 108 -6.50 -0.13 -5.55
N ILE A 109 -6.59 -0.39 -4.24
CA ILE A 109 -6.84 -1.74 -3.71
C ILE A 109 -8.24 -2.23 -4.13
N TYR A 110 -9.25 -1.34 -4.15
CA TYR A 110 -10.57 -1.67 -4.68
C TYR A 110 -10.50 -2.16 -6.13
N ASP A 111 -9.77 -1.45 -7.00
CA ASP A 111 -9.62 -1.87 -8.39
C ASP A 111 -9.02 -3.28 -8.45
N CYS A 112 -7.96 -3.54 -7.67
CA CYS A 112 -7.30 -4.85 -7.59
C CYS A 112 -8.24 -5.97 -7.07
N VAL A 113 -9.12 -5.66 -6.12
CA VAL A 113 -10.08 -6.63 -5.58
C VAL A 113 -11.15 -6.97 -6.60
N VAL A 114 -11.62 -6.00 -7.38
CA VAL A 114 -12.64 -6.23 -8.43
C VAL A 114 -12.06 -7.00 -9.61
N THR A 115 -10.86 -6.65 -10.07
CA THR A 115 -10.18 -7.37 -11.17
C THR A 115 -9.49 -8.65 -10.72
N ASN A 116 -9.48 -8.94 -9.42
CA ASN A 116 -8.80 -10.09 -8.82
C ASN A 116 -7.28 -10.14 -9.16
N ASP A 117 -6.62 -8.98 -9.16
CA ASP A 117 -5.16 -8.85 -9.31
C ASP A 117 -4.48 -8.93 -7.94
N ASP A 118 -4.13 -10.16 -7.55
CA ASP A 118 -3.47 -10.45 -6.27
C ASP A 118 -2.08 -9.79 -6.15
N ASN A 119 -1.37 -9.63 -7.27
CA ASN A 119 -0.01 -9.08 -7.24
C ASN A 119 -0.03 -7.59 -6.96
N GLU A 120 -0.88 -6.83 -7.67
CA GLU A 120 -1.01 -5.40 -7.44
C GLU A 120 -1.64 -5.10 -6.08
N MET A 121 -2.57 -5.95 -5.62
CA MET A 121 -3.11 -5.86 -4.27
C MET A 121 -2.01 -5.95 -3.20
N MET A 122 -1.09 -6.91 -3.35
CA MET A 122 0.05 -7.07 -2.42
C MET A 122 0.98 -5.86 -2.47
N GLU A 123 1.24 -5.34 -3.66
CA GLU A 123 2.09 -4.17 -3.89
C GLU A 123 1.51 -2.89 -3.23
N GLU A 124 0.21 -2.66 -3.35
CA GLU A 124 -0.46 -1.51 -2.73
C GLU A 124 -0.50 -1.61 -1.20
N GLY A 125 -0.76 -2.80 -0.63
CA GLY A 125 -0.69 -2.95 0.83
C GLY A 125 0.74 -2.91 1.37
N HIS A 126 1.75 -3.37 0.61
CA HIS A 126 3.16 -3.17 0.96
C HIS A 126 3.52 -1.68 0.97
N TYR A 127 3.11 -0.95 -0.07
CA TYR A 127 3.25 0.50 -0.16
C TYR A 127 2.63 1.19 1.05
N TRP A 128 1.39 0.84 1.41
CA TRP A 128 0.72 1.40 2.57
C TRP A 128 1.46 1.08 3.88
N PHE A 129 1.79 -0.19 4.13
CA PHE A 129 2.35 -0.61 5.43
C PHE A 129 3.79 -0.12 5.63
N HIS A 130 4.64 -0.18 4.61
CA HIS A 130 6.08 0.09 4.74
C HIS A 130 6.49 1.48 4.26
N ILE A 131 5.92 1.97 3.16
CA ILE A 131 6.31 3.27 2.56
C ILE A 131 5.52 4.43 3.19
N GLN A 132 4.29 4.16 3.65
CA GLN A 132 3.41 5.16 4.27
C GLN A 132 3.14 4.85 5.76
N PRO A 133 4.18 4.84 6.62
CA PRO A 133 4.06 4.38 8.00
C PRO A 133 3.15 5.24 8.89
N HIS A 134 2.84 6.46 8.46
CA HIS A 134 1.98 7.40 9.20
C HIS A 134 0.49 7.20 8.92
N TRP A 135 0.13 6.41 7.90
CA TRP A 135 -1.26 6.19 7.52
C TRP A 135 -1.88 5.06 8.32
N ARG A 136 -2.57 5.43 9.41
CA ARG A 136 -3.40 4.49 10.18
C ARG A 136 -4.65 4.13 9.40
N VAL A 137 -5.10 2.89 9.52
CA VAL A 137 -6.33 2.44 8.85
C VAL A 137 -7.54 3.15 9.44
N HIS A 138 -7.53 3.41 10.75
CA HIS A 138 -8.60 4.12 11.44
C HIS A 138 -8.86 5.54 10.88
N ASP A 139 -7.83 6.21 10.39
CA ASP A 139 -7.87 7.63 10.03
C ASP A 139 -8.29 7.85 8.56
N ILE A 140 -8.70 6.80 7.85
CA ILE A 140 -9.23 6.93 6.48
C ILE A 140 -10.52 7.74 6.53
N PRO A 141 -10.60 8.90 5.83
CA PRO A 141 -11.82 9.70 5.79
C PRO A 141 -12.93 8.94 5.06
N ASP A 142 -14.18 9.16 5.48
CA ASP A 142 -15.35 8.59 4.82
C ASP A 142 -15.50 9.16 3.39
N PRO A 143 -15.40 8.33 2.33
CA PRO A 143 -15.54 8.81 0.96
C PRO A 143 -16.97 9.24 0.63
N LYS A 144 -17.99 8.75 1.35
CA LYS A 144 -19.41 8.92 1.00
C LYS A 144 -19.66 8.58 -0.48
N ASP A 145 -19.13 7.45 -0.91
CA ASP A 145 -19.15 7.06 -2.32
C ASP A 145 -20.60 6.89 -2.80
N PRO A 146 -20.99 7.51 -3.93
CA PRO A 146 -22.35 7.43 -4.43
C PRO A 146 -22.73 6.04 -4.99
N ASP A 147 -21.74 5.22 -5.36
CA ASP A 147 -21.97 3.84 -5.80
C ASP A 147 -22.05 2.92 -4.56
N PRO A 148 -23.21 2.30 -4.26
CA PRO A 148 -23.38 1.49 -3.07
C PRO A 148 -22.51 0.22 -3.09
N GLN A 149 -22.25 -0.36 -4.27
CA GLN A 149 -21.40 -1.56 -4.38
C GLN A 149 -19.94 -1.20 -4.10
N ARG A 150 -19.45 -0.12 -4.73
CA ARG A 150 -18.10 0.38 -4.47
C ARG A 150 -17.93 0.80 -3.02
N TYR A 151 -18.92 1.48 -2.43
CA TYR A 151 -18.85 1.89 -1.03
C TYR A 151 -18.78 0.70 -0.07
N ALA A 152 -19.58 -0.35 -0.32
CA ALA A 152 -19.54 -1.59 0.44
C ALA A 152 -18.18 -2.31 0.32
N LEU A 153 -17.60 -2.35 -0.89
CA LEU A 153 -16.26 -2.90 -1.12
C LEU A 153 -15.18 -2.12 -0.37
N LEU A 154 -15.16 -0.79 -0.48
CA LEU A 154 -14.20 0.07 0.23
C LEU A 154 -14.26 -0.16 1.75
N ALA A 155 -15.47 -0.28 2.31
CA ALA A 155 -15.67 -0.57 3.73
C ALA A 155 -15.12 -1.96 4.11
N ALA A 156 -15.40 -2.99 3.31
CA ALA A 156 -14.90 -4.34 3.56
C ALA A 156 -13.37 -4.44 3.43
N ILE A 157 -12.79 -3.72 2.46
CA ILE A 157 -11.34 -3.63 2.26
C ILE A 157 -10.68 -2.97 3.46
N ALA A 158 -11.19 -1.83 3.93
CA ALA A 158 -10.62 -1.13 5.09
C ALA A 158 -10.64 -1.99 6.36
N GLU A 159 -11.73 -2.72 6.63
CA GLU A 159 -11.82 -3.67 7.75
C GLU A 159 -10.83 -4.85 7.61
N SER A 160 -10.66 -5.34 6.38
CA SER A 160 -9.74 -6.42 6.07
C SER A 160 -8.28 -5.98 6.21
N LEU A 161 -7.95 -4.76 5.78
CA LEU A 161 -6.61 -4.17 5.95
C LEU A 161 -6.23 -4.03 7.42
N ALA A 162 -7.14 -3.52 8.26
CA ALA A 162 -6.89 -3.45 9.70
C ALA A 162 -6.56 -4.85 10.28
N SER A 163 -7.31 -5.87 9.85
CA SER A 163 -7.08 -7.26 10.26
C SER A 163 -5.75 -7.82 9.75
N ALA A 164 -5.39 -7.56 8.50
CA ALA A 164 -4.13 -7.99 7.87
C ALA A 164 -2.92 -7.35 8.55
N PHE A 165 -2.95 -6.03 8.74
CA PHE A 165 -1.88 -5.30 9.42
C PHE A 165 -1.74 -5.76 10.88
N ASN A 166 -2.83 -6.05 11.57
CA ASN A 166 -2.77 -6.62 12.92
C ASN A 166 -2.12 -8.00 12.95
N ARG A 167 -2.28 -8.83 11.91
CA ARG A 167 -1.55 -10.10 11.81
C ARG A 167 -0.05 -9.85 11.65
N LYS A 168 0.35 -8.91 10.80
CA LYS A 168 1.76 -8.49 10.66
C LYS A 168 2.34 -7.98 11.98
N ILE A 169 1.60 -7.13 12.69
CA ILE A 169 2.01 -6.58 13.98
C ILE A 169 2.21 -7.69 15.03
N LYS A 170 1.32 -8.69 15.06
CA LYS A 170 1.47 -9.88 15.93
C LYS A 170 2.73 -10.68 15.62
N LEU A 171 3.15 -10.74 14.36
CA LEU A 171 4.41 -11.39 13.97
C LEU A 171 5.66 -10.55 14.32
N GLY A 172 5.50 -9.41 14.97
CA GLY A 172 6.59 -8.50 15.32
C GLY A 172 7.01 -7.56 14.17
N LEU A 173 6.27 -7.53 13.06
CA LEU A 173 6.48 -6.50 12.04
C LEU A 173 5.97 -5.14 12.54
N ARG A 174 6.60 -4.07 12.07
CA ARG A 174 6.22 -2.69 12.40
C ARG A 174 6.27 -1.84 11.14
N ARG A 175 5.33 -0.89 11.04
CA ARG A 175 5.29 0.10 9.95
C ARG A 175 6.61 0.85 9.86
N GLY A 176 7.05 1.14 8.63
CA GLY A 176 8.27 1.91 8.37
C GLY A 176 9.57 1.18 8.75
N ILE A 177 9.50 -0.01 9.34
CA ILE A 177 10.65 -0.87 9.61
C ILE A 177 10.60 -2.01 8.60
N HIS A 178 11.49 -1.93 7.61
CA HIS A 178 11.67 -3.03 6.69
C HIS A 178 12.38 -4.18 7.42
N GLN A 179 11.83 -5.39 7.33
CA GLN A 179 12.36 -6.58 8.01
C GLN A 179 13.84 -6.84 7.70
N PHE A 180 14.29 -6.53 6.48
CA PHE A 180 15.69 -6.68 6.07
C PHE A 180 16.63 -5.61 6.66
N HIS A 181 16.11 -4.47 7.12
CA HIS A 181 16.93 -3.41 7.67
C HIS A 181 17.23 -3.62 9.16
N LYS A 182 16.30 -4.20 9.91
CA LYS A 182 16.43 -4.42 11.36
C LYS A 182 15.78 -5.73 11.84
N PRO A 183 16.19 -6.90 11.31
CA PRO A 183 15.55 -8.18 11.63
C PRO A 183 15.63 -8.55 13.11
N TRP A 184 16.67 -8.10 13.83
CA TRP A 184 16.83 -8.34 15.25
C TRP A 184 15.77 -7.67 16.14
N LEU A 185 15.02 -6.68 15.62
CA LEU A 185 13.93 -6.05 16.37
C LEU A 185 12.61 -6.85 16.32
N ILE A 186 12.46 -7.79 15.38
CA ILE A 186 11.21 -8.52 15.19
C ILE A 186 10.82 -9.28 16.47
N GLY A 187 11.77 -9.98 17.10
CA GLY A 187 11.52 -10.67 18.37
C GLY A 187 11.05 -9.72 19.48
N SER A 188 11.74 -8.58 19.65
CA SER A 188 11.34 -7.58 20.65
C SER A 188 9.95 -6.97 20.38
N PHE A 189 9.55 -6.87 19.11
CA PHE A 189 8.24 -6.36 18.73
C PHE A 189 7.13 -7.40 18.82
N HIS A 190 7.46 -8.67 18.63
CA HIS A 190 6.53 -9.77 18.87
C HIS A 190 6.15 -9.84 20.35
N ASP A 191 7.13 -9.65 21.25
CA ASP A 191 6.94 -9.71 22.69
C ASP A 191 6.51 -8.37 23.32
N ASP A 192 6.20 -7.37 22.49
CA ASP A 192 5.74 -6.05 22.92
C ASP A 192 4.42 -6.18 23.69
N PRO A 193 4.34 -5.72 24.96
CA PRO A 193 3.11 -5.79 25.76
C PRO A 193 2.01 -4.84 25.26
N ASN A 194 2.36 -3.82 24.46
CA ASN A 194 1.41 -2.85 23.93
C ASN A 194 1.65 -2.62 22.42
N PRO A 195 1.41 -3.65 21.59
CA PRO A 195 1.63 -3.54 20.16
C PRO A 195 0.66 -2.52 19.54
N PRO A 196 1.10 -1.74 18.54
CA PRO A 196 0.32 -0.65 17.97
C PRO A 196 -0.72 -1.18 16.98
N TYR A 197 -1.74 -1.88 17.48
CA TYR A 197 -2.80 -2.44 16.65
C TYR A 197 -3.60 -1.38 15.91
N GLU A 198 -4.00 -1.73 14.69
CA GLU A 198 -4.88 -0.98 13.82
C GLU A 198 -6.35 -1.29 14.15
N SER A 199 -7.22 -0.31 13.92
CA SER A 199 -8.66 -0.48 13.92
C SER A 199 -9.24 0.00 12.59
N ALA A 200 -10.38 -0.56 12.20
CA ALA A 200 -11.11 -0.09 11.02
C ALA A 200 -11.59 1.37 11.24
N PRO A 201 -11.80 2.14 10.15
CA PRO A 201 -12.43 3.45 10.26
C PRO A 201 -13.84 3.35 10.83
N PRO A 202 -14.29 4.31 11.66
CA PRO A 202 -15.64 4.27 12.22
C PRO A 202 -16.77 4.22 11.19
N TRP A 203 -16.58 4.85 10.02
CA TRP A 203 -17.59 4.90 8.96
C TRP A 203 -17.87 3.53 8.34
N THR A 204 -16.95 2.56 8.40
CA THR A 204 -17.20 1.23 7.81
C THR A 204 -18.30 0.49 8.55
N ALA A 205 -18.48 0.77 9.85
CA ALA A 205 -19.50 0.15 10.68
C ALA A 205 -20.93 0.52 10.24
N SER A 206 -21.12 1.72 9.68
CA SER A 206 -22.41 2.18 9.14
C SER A 206 -22.73 1.66 7.75
N VAL A 207 -21.76 1.05 7.05
CA VAL A 207 -21.98 0.53 5.70
C VAL A 207 -22.61 -0.86 5.76
N GLY A 208 -23.88 -0.93 5.40
CA GLY A 208 -24.68 -2.16 5.36
C GLY A 208 -24.40 -3.05 4.14
N PRO A 209 -25.14 -4.18 4.01
CA PRO A 209 -25.06 -5.05 2.84
C PRO A 209 -25.65 -4.42 1.59
N VAL A 210 -25.13 -4.83 0.43
CA VAL A 210 -25.72 -4.50 -0.87
C VAL A 210 -26.97 -5.33 -1.14
N GLU A 211 -27.92 -4.76 -1.90
CA GLU A 211 -29.22 -5.38 -2.21
C GLU A 211 -29.05 -6.68 -3.00
N GLU A 212 -28.30 -6.63 -4.09
CA GLU A 212 -27.97 -7.80 -4.90
C GLU A 212 -26.62 -8.39 -4.47
N THR A 213 -26.55 -9.71 -4.36
CA THR A 213 -25.32 -10.40 -4.00
C THR A 213 -24.25 -10.16 -5.06
N LEU A 214 -23.16 -9.48 -4.67
CA LEU A 214 -22.04 -9.22 -5.56
C LEU A 214 -21.04 -10.39 -5.52
N CYS A 215 -20.92 -11.11 -6.62
CA CYS A 215 -19.98 -12.22 -6.78
C CYS A 215 -18.84 -11.84 -7.73
N LEU A 216 -17.68 -11.49 -7.19
CA LEU A 216 -16.45 -11.23 -7.96
C LEU A 216 -15.67 -12.53 -8.25
N VAL A 217 -15.88 -13.56 -7.44
CA VAL A 217 -15.30 -14.89 -7.61
C VAL A 217 -16.36 -15.96 -7.42
N PRO A 218 -16.14 -17.19 -7.93
CA PRO A 218 -17.05 -18.31 -7.67
C PRO A 218 -17.21 -18.50 -6.15
N PRO A 219 -18.46 -18.68 -5.66
CA PRO A 219 -18.71 -18.85 -4.24
C PRO A 219 -17.94 -20.07 -3.71
N ARG A 220 -17.06 -19.83 -2.74
CA ARG A 220 -16.32 -20.88 -2.03
C ARG A 220 -17.10 -21.30 -0.77
N PRO A 221 -16.86 -22.52 -0.24
CA PRO A 221 -17.47 -22.95 1.03
C PRO A 221 -17.23 -21.91 2.12
N VAL A 222 -18.28 -21.62 2.89
CA VAL A 222 -18.34 -20.51 3.85
C VAL A 222 -17.19 -20.58 4.87
N VAL A 223 -16.20 -19.72 4.68
CA VAL A 223 -15.16 -19.37 5.66
C VAL A 223 -15.81 -18.48 6.74
N PRO A 224 -15.32 -18.40 8.00
CA PRO A 224 -15.90 -17.52 9.01
C PRO A 224 -16.17 -16.11 8.47
N THR A 225 -17.26 -15.50 8.94
CA THR A 225 -17.76 -14.18 8.52
C THR A 225 -16.63 -13.17 8.30
N ASN A 226 -16.29 -12.95 7.03
CA ASN A 226 -15.37 -11.93 6.59
C ASN A 226 -16.16 -10.61 6.40
N PRO A 227 -15.57 -9.41 6.64
CA PRO A 227 -16.07 -8.12 6.17
C PRO A 227 -16.83 -8.09 4.83
N PHE A 228 -16.43 -8.89 3.82
CA PHE A 228 -17.15 -8.99 2.54
C PHE A 228 -18.48 -9.75 2.67
N HIS A 229 -18.51 -10.89 3.37
CA HIS A 229 -19.74 -11.66 3.60
C HIS A 229 -20.76 -10.88 4.43
N LYS A 230 -20.30 -10.08 5.42
CA LYS A 230 -21.15 -9.16 6.19
C LYS A 230 -21.96 -8.22 5.29
N ARG A 231 -21.44 -7.93 4.09
CA ARG A 231 -22.01 -6.97 3.14
C ARG A 231 -22.68 -7.63 1.93
N ASN A 232 -22.97 -8.92 1.97
CA ASN A 232 -23.57 -9.66 0.86
C ASN A 232 -22.66 -9.73 -0.39
N MET A 233 -21.36 -9.91 -0.20
CA MET A 233 -20.37 -9.95 -1.29
C MET A 233 -19.43 -11.16 -1.18
N PHE A 234 -19.02 -11.71 -2.33
CA PHE A 234 -18.02 -12.77 -2.46
C PHE A 234 -16.84 -12.28 -3.30
N ALA A 235 -15.66 -12.19 -2.71
CA ALA A 235 -14.46 -11.65 -3.34
C ALA A 235 -13.22 -12.51 -3.06
N GLY A 236 -12.27 -12.53 -3.99
CA GLY A 236 -10.99 -13.28 -3.90
C GLY A 236 -9.99 -12.64 -2.95
N VAL A 237 -10.35 -12.45 -1.68
CA VAL A 237 -9.60 -11.58 -0.74
C VAL A 237 -8.57 -12.33 0.10
N GLN A 238 -8.14 -13.50 -0.38
CA GLN A 238 -7.15 -14.31 0.34
C GLN A 238 -5.82 -13.55 0.43
N GLN A 239 -5.40 -12.91 -0.66
CA GLN A 239 -4.17 -12.13 -0.68
C GLN A 239 -4.28 -10.84 0.13
N LEU A 240 -5.46 -10.22 0.20
CA LEU A 240 -5.74 -9.08 1.08
C LEU A 240 -5.43 -9.38 2.55
N GLY A 241 -5.65 -10.62 2.98
CA GLY A 241 -5.32 -11.09 4.33
C GLY A 241 -3.83 -11.34 4.59
N ASN A 242 -3.01 -11.35 3.53
CA ASN A 242 -1.57 -11.60 3.56
C ASN A 242 -0.72 -10.33 3.37
N ILE A 243 -1.35 -9.19 3.06
CA ILE A 243 -0.65 -7.90 2.94
C ILE A 243 -0.30 -7.27 4.29
#